data_AF-X1JUU2-F1
#
_entry.id   AF-X1JUU2-F1
#
_cell.length_a   1.000
_cell.length_b   1.000
_cell.length_c   1.000
_cell.angle_alpha   90.00
_cell.angle_beta   90.00
_cell.angle_gamma   90.00
#
_symmetry.space_group_name_H-M   'P 1'
#
loop_
_entity.id
_entity.type
_entity.pdbx_description
1 polymer ?
#
loop_
_entity_poly.entity_id
_entity_poly.type
_entity_poly.pdbx_seq_one_letter_code
_entity_poly.pdbx_strand_id
1 'polypeptide(L)'
;MTLFLAGFGLKAAVIPFHAWLPDAHPSAPAPISAMLSGVLIKALGVYALMRIFFNVFGMGLQLYWTFMILGCVSMIGGGLLALRQEDLKRLLAYSSISQIGYIILGLGCGNYWGIMGALFR
;
A
#
# COMPACT_ATOMS: atom_id res chain seq x y z
N MET A 1 -4.26 17.75 3.15
CA MET A 1 -4.37 16.30 3.48
C MET A 1 -4.60 15.44 2.24
N THR A 2 -5.55 15.76 1.37
CA THR A 2 -5.84 14.95 0.16
C THR A 2 -4.65 14.81 -0.80
N LEU A 3 -3.91 15.88 -1.09
CA LEU A 3 -2.72 15.81 -1.95
C LEU A 3 -1.61 14.93 -1.35
N PHE A 4 -1.44 14.97 -0.03
CA PHE A 4 -0.51 14.09 0.69
C PHE A 4 -0.97 12.63 0.59
N LEU A 5 -2.27 12.37 0.80
CA LEU A 5 -2.83 11.03 0.65
C LEU A 5 -2.64 10.49 -0.76
N ALA A 6 -2.89 11.30 -1.78
CA ALA A 6 -2.74 10.91 -3.18
C ALA A 6 -1.27 10.67 -3.55
N GLY A 7 -0.36 11.59 -3.21
CA GLY A 7 1.06 11.48 -3.56
C GLY A 7 1.75 10.30 -2.87
N PHE A 8 1.54 10.15 -1.55
CA PHE A 8 2.11 9.03 -0.82
C PHE A 8 1.34 7.72 -1.05
N GLY A 9 0.04 7.79 -1.36
CA GLY A 9 -0.76 6.64 -1.81
C GLY A 9 -0.27 6.09 -3.16
N LEU A 10 0.13 6.96 -4.08
CA LEU A 10 0.82 6.57 -5.32
C LEU A 10 2.15 5.88 -5.03
N LYS A 11 2.98 6.47 -4.15
CA LYS A 11 4.25 5.86 -3.75
C LYS A 11 4.08 4.49 -3.08
N ALA A 12 3.04 4.34 -2.26
CA ALA A 12 2.66 3.10 -1.61
C ALA A 12 1.89 2.14 -2.52
N ALA A 13 1.60 2.48 -3.78
CA ALA A 13 0.81 1.68 -4.71
C ALA A 13 -0.57 1.25 -4.16
N VAL A 14 -1.23 2.13 -3.39
CA VAL A 14 -2.61 1.92 -2.90
C VAL A 14 -3.59 2.17 -4.05
N ILE A 15 -4.61 1.32 -4.20
CA ILE A 15 -5.67 1.53 -5.20
C ILE A 15 -6.42 2.85 -4.87
N PRO A 16 -6.60 3.78 -5.82
CA PRO A 16 -6.50 3.62 -7.29
C PRO A 16 -5.12 3.89 -7.92
N PHE A 17 -4.10 4.30 -7.16
CA PHE A 17 -2.79 4.75 -7.65
C PHE A 17 -1.75 3.64 -7.89
N HIS A 18 -2.20 2.40 -8.04
CA HIS A 18 -1.37 1.20 -8.06
C HIS A 18 -0.79 0.81 -9.43
N ALA A 19 -1.35 1.35 -10.53
CA ALA A 19 -1.14 0.86 -11.89
C ALA A 19 0.33 0.86 -12.35
N TRP A 20 1.17 1.74 -11.81
CA TRP A 20 2.59 1.81 -12.16
C TRP A 20 3.39 0.60 -11.68
N LEU A 21 2.98 -0.03 -10.57
CA LEU A 21 3.78 -1.07 -9.91
C LEU A 21 3.85 -2.36 -10.74
N PRO A 22 2.73 -2.91 -11.27
CA PRO A 22 2.76 -4.09 -12.14
C PRO A 22 3.56 -3.91 -13.43
N ASP A 23 3.66 -2.70 -13.94
CA ASP A 23 4.44 -2.41 -15.15
C ASP A 23 5.93 -2.22 -14.83
N ALA A 24 6.27 -1.69 -13.65
CA ALA A 24 7.66 -1.50 -13.23
C ALA A 24 8.40 -2.81 -12.91
N HIS A 25 7.74 -3.79 -12.30
CA HIS A 25 8.38 -5.05 -11.86
C HIS A 25 8.96 -5.89 -13.01
N PRO A 26 8.23 -6.13 -14.13
CA PRO A 26 8.73 -6.83 -15.31
C PRO A 26 9.95 -6.15 -15.94
N SER A 27 9.89 -4.82 -16.09
CA SER A 27 10.93 -3.99 -16.72
C SER A 27 12.19 -3.85 -15.87
N ALA A 28 12.09 -4.03 -14.55
CA ALA A 28 13.23 -3.94 -13.65
C ALA A 28 14.07 -5.24 -13.62
N PRO A 29 15.42 -5.13 -13.58
CA PRO A 29 16.30 -6.22 -13.16
C PRO A 29 15.89 -6.76 -11.78
N ALA A 30 16.10 -8.06 -11.55
CA ALA A 30 15.59 -8.74 -10.34
C ALA A 30 15.97 -8.05 -9.01
N PRO A 31 17.21 -7.56 -8.79
CA PRO A 31 17.56 -6.85 -7.56
C PRO A 31 16.78 -5.54 -7.37
N ILE A 32 16.56 -4.80 -8.45
CA ILE A 32 15.80 -3.54 -8.43
C ILE A 32 14.32 -3.82 -8.18
N SER A 33 13.79 -4.89 -8.78
CA SER A 33 12.43 -5.38 -8.55
C SER A 33 12.20 -5.75 -7.08
N ALA A 34 13.17 -6.43 -6.44
CA ALA A 34 13.11 -6.70 -5.00
C ALA A 34 13.16 -5.42 -4.14
N MET A 35 14.02 -4.47 -4.50
CA MET A 35 14.12 -3.18 -3.79
C MET A 35 12.83 -2.35 -3.92
N LEU A 36 12.16 -2.42 -5.08
CA LEU A 36 10.86 -1.78 -5.31
C LEU A 36 9.81 -2.27 -4.30
N SER A 37 9.68 -3.59 -4.12
CA SER A 37 8.74 -4.19 -3.16
C SER A 37 9.10 -3.94 -1.70
N GLY A 38 10.39 -4.04 -1.35
CA GLY A 38 10.82 -3.96 0.05
C GLY A 38 10.97 -2.54 0.58
N VAL A 39 11.52 -1.63 -0.22
CA VAL A 39 11.92 -0.30 0.23
C VAL A 39 10.96 0.78 -0.26
N LEU A 40 10.68 0.83 -1.57
CA LEU A 40 9.94 1.96 -2.14
C LEU A 40 8.50 2.00 -1.66
N ILE A 41 7.78 0.88 -1.74
CA ILE A 41 6.36 0.87 -1.35
C ILE A 41 6.17 0.84 0.18
N LYS A 42 6.94 0.02 0.91
CA LYS A 42 6.78 -0.14 2.37
C LYS A 42 7.53 0.94 3.16
N ALA A 43 8.85 1.01 3.02
CA ALA A 43 9.68 1.89 3.84
C ALA A 43 9.54 3.38 3.47
N LEU A 44 9.24 3.71 2.22
CA LEU A 44 9.04 5.10 1.79
C LEU A 44 7.57 5.49 1.64
N GLY A 45 6.74 4.64 1.04
CA GLY A 45 5.32 4.92 0.85
C GLY A 45 4.50 4.86 2.14
N VAL A 46 4.37 3.65 2.70
CA VAL A 46 3.52 3.41 3.89
C VAL A 46 4.04 4.12 5.13
N TYR A 47 5.35 4.09 5.37
CA TYR A 47 5.94 4.80 6.53
C TYR A 47 5.69 6.32 6.47
N ALA A 48 5.82 6.94 5.29
CA ALA A 48 5.55 8.37 5.15
C ALA A 48 4.06 8.69 5.37
N LEU A 49 3.14 7.85 4.85
CA LEU A 49 1.71 7.97 5.17
C LEU A 49 1.49 7.93 6.69
N MET A 50 2.06 6.94 7.36
CA MET A 50 1.92 6.79 8.81
C MET A 50 2.47 8.01 9.55
N ARG A 51 3.68 8.48 9.21
CA ARG A 51 4.30 9.63 9.88
C ARG A 51 3.49 10.91 9.68
N ILE A 52 3.09 11.21 8.45
CA ILE A 52 2.37 12.44 8.11
C ILE A 52 0.98 12.45 8.74
N PHE A 53 0.22 11.37 8.63
CA PHE A 53 -1.15 11.34 9.12
C PHE A 53 -1.24 11.15 10.64
N PHE A 54 -0.38 10.34 11.26
CA PHE A 54 -0.45 10.14 12.71
C PHE A 54 0.27 11.23 13.52
N ASN A 55 1.34 11.84 12.99
CA ASN A 55 2.16 12.79 13.77
C ASN A 55 1.97 14.25 13.36
N VAL A 56 1.62 14.55 12.11
CA VAL A 56 1.52 15.94 11.63
C VAL A 56 0.07 16.40 11.57
N PHE A 57 -0.80 15.67 10.86
CA PHE A 57 -2.20 16.05 10.71
C PHE A 57 -3.11 15.51 11.81
N GLY A 58 -2.74 14.37 12.41
CA GLY A 58 -3.62 13.59 13.28
C GLY A 58 -4.65 12.78 12.50
N MET A 59 -5.12 11.69 13.12
CA MET A 59 -6.12 10.80 12.55
C MET A 59 -7.51 11.09 13.12
N GLY A 60 -8.39 11.66 12.30
CA GLY A 60 -9.81 11.83 12.59
C GLY A 60 -10.67 10.70 12.03
N LEU A 61 -11.95 10.63 12.45
CA LEU A 61 -12.90 9.58 12.02
C LEU A 61 -12.97 9.41 10.49
N GLN A 62 -13.02 10.53 9.75
CA GLN A 62 -13.03 10.54 8.29
C GLN A 62 -11.81 9.85 7.67
N LEU A 63 -10.62 10.06 8.25
CA LEU A 63 -9.38 9.47 7.76
C LEU A 63 -9.29 7.98 8.08
N TYR A 64 -9.74 7.56 9.26
CA TYR A 64 -9.84 6.13 9.59
C TYR A 64 -10.71 5.39 8.57
N TRP A 65 -11.90 5.91 8.27
CA TRP A 65 -12.77 5.34 7.22
C TRP A 65 -12.11 5.35 5.85
N THR A 66 -11.43 6.44 5.50
CA THR A 66 -10.71 6.53 4.22
C THR A 66 -9.64 5.45 4.10
N PHE A 67 -8.83 5.26 5.14
CA PHE A 67 -7.79 4.21 5.17
C PHE A 67 -8.42 2.82 5.15
N MET A 68 -9.49 2.58 5.89
CA MET A 68 -10.18 1.28 5.86
C MET A 68 -10.70 0.94 4.45
N ILE A 69 -11.35 1.90 3.78
CA ILE A 69 -11.88 1.70 2.42
C ILE A 69 -10.73 1.45 1.43
N LEU A 70 -9.72 2.32 1.41
CA LEU A 70 -8.57 2.18 0.51
C LEU A 70 -7.79 0.89 0.76
N GLY A 71 -7.61 0.51 2.03
CA GLY A 71 -6.95 -0.72 2.44
C GLY A 71 -7.73 -1.95 2.01
N CYS A 72 -9.04 -2.00 2.26
CA CYS A 72 -9.91 -3.11 1.86
C CYS A 72 -9.94 -3.28 0.33
N VAL A 73 -10.12 -2.18 -0.41
CA VAL A 73 -10.11 -2.19 -1.88
C VAL A 73 -8.76 -2.66 -2.41
N SER A 74 -7.64 -2.20 -1.84
CA SER A 74 -6.29 -2.62 -2.28
C SER A 74 -6.00 -4.08 -1.95
N MET A 75 -6.43 -4.54 -0.77
CA MET A 75 -6.28 -5.91 -0.30
C MET A 75 -6.98 -6.88 -1.25
N ILE A 76 -8.26 -6.66 -1.50
CA ILE A 76 -9.10 -7.52 -2.35
C ILE A 76 -8.73 -7.33 -3.82
N GLY A 77 -8.66 -6.08 -4.28
CA GLY A 77 -8.39 -5.74 -5.68
C GLY A 77 -7.02 -6.21 -6.15
N GLY A 78 -5.97 -6.00 -5.35
CA GLY A 78 -4.64 -6.52 -5.63
C GLY A 78 -4.63 -8.05 -5.72
N GLY A 79 -5.32 -8.74 -4.80
CA GLY A 79 -5.44 -10.20 -4.82
C GLY A 79 -6.16 -10.73 -6.06
N LEU A 80 -7.32 -10.15 -6.40
CA LEU A 80 -8.10 -10.56 -7.58
C LEU A 80 -7.36 -10.29 -8.89
N LEU A 81 -6.66 -9.16 -9.00
CA LEU A 81 -5.87 -8.82 -10.19
C LEU A 81 -4.62 -9.71 -10.31
N ALA A 82 -4.02 -10.15 -9.21
CA ALA A 82 -2.90 -11.09 -9.21
C ALA A 82 -3.30 -12.44 -9.81
N LEU A 83 -4.50 -12.96 -9.49
CA LEU A 83 -4.99 -14.25 -10.00
C LEU A 83 -5.15 -14.28 -11.52
N ARG A 84 -5.24 -13.12 -12.17
CA ARG A 84 -5.37 -12.99 -13.63
C ARG A 84 -4.04 -12.80 -14.35
N GLN A 85 -2.91 -12.74 -13.63
CA GLN A 85 -1.61 -12.53 -14.26
C GLN A 85 -0.98 -13.85 -14.68
N GLU A 86 -0.53 -13.91 -15.94
CA GLU A 86 0.31 -15.02 -16.45
C GLU A 86 1.81 -14.77 -16.24
N ASP A 87 2.23 -13.50 -16.17
CA ASP A 87 3.61 -13.13 -15.85
C ASP A 87 3.86 -13.13 -14.34
N LEU A 88 4.90 -13.87 -13.93
CA LEU A 88 5.24 -14.04 -12.51
C LEU A 88 5.61 -12.71 -11.83
N LYS A 89 6.34 -11.82 -12.51
CA LYS A 89 6.74 -10.53 -11.91
C LYS A 89 5.53 -9.61 -11.73
N ARG A 90 4.59 -9.60 -12.68
CA ARG A 90 3.30 -8.89 -12.54
C ARG A 90 2.46 -9.48 -11.41
N LEU A 91 2.40 -10.81 -11.31
CA LEU A 91 1.68 -11.49 -10.23
C LEU A 91 2.23 -11.06 -8.86
N LEU A 92 3.55 -11.07 -8.69
CA LEU A 92 4.21 -10.63 -7.45
C LEU A 92 3.98 -9.14 -7.14
N ALA A 93 3.91 -8.29 -8.17
CA ALA A 93 3.56 -6.88 -8.02
C ALA A 93 2.14 -6.70 -7.47
N TYR A 94 1.14 -7.40 -8.03
CA TYR A 94 -0.24 -7.34 -7.53
C TYR A 94 -0.41 -7.98 -6.15
N SER A 95 0.34 -9.05 -5.86
CA SER A 95 0.42 -9.59 -4.50
C SER A 95 0.97 -8.56 -3.51
N SER A 96 2.00 -7.78 -3.90
CA SER A 96 2.53 -6.69 -3.08
C SER A 96 1.47 -5.60 -2.82
N ILE A 97 0.67 -5.23 -3.82
CA ILE A 97 -0.46 -4.29 -3.67
C ILE A 97 -1.48 -4.81 -2.65
N SER A 98 -1.80 -6.11 -2.71
CA SER A 98 -2.69 -6.75 -1.73
C SER A 98 -2.13 -6.65 -0.31
N GLN A 99 -0.84 -6.94 -0.12
CA GLN A 99 -0.18 -6.85 1.19
C GLN A 99 -0.14 -5.43 1.74
N ILE A 100 0.07 -4.42 0.88
CA ILE A 100 -0.04 -3.01 1.30
C ILE A 100 -1.47 -2.70 1.76
N GLY A 101 -2.48 -3.22 1.05
CA GLY A 101 -3.88 -3.05 1.43
C GLY A 101 -4.16 -3.49 2.86
N TYR A 102 -3.59 -4.61 3.29
CA TYR A 102 -3.68 -5.04 4.68
C TYR A 102 -3.02 -4.09 5.67
N ILE A 103 -1.86 -3.51 5.35
CA ILE A 103 -1.18 -2.55 6.21
C ILE A 103 -2.04 -1.30 6.38
N ILE A 104 -2.54 -0.74 5.27
CA ILE A 104 -3.40 0.44 5.27
C ILE A 104 -4.72 0.19 6.01
N LEU A 105 -5.31 -1.00 5.85
CA LEU A 105 -6.49 -1.42 6.60
C LEU A 105 -6.23 -1.47 8.11
N GLY A 106 -5.10 -2.06 8.53
CA GLY A 106 -4.70 -2.10 9.93
C GLY A 106 -4.50 -0.71 10.55
N LEU A 107 -3.90 0.21 9.80
CA LEU A 107 -3.80 1.62 10.20
C LEU A 107 -5.17 2.29 10.29
N GLY A 108 -6.09 1.97 9.37
CA GLY A 108 -7.46 2.48 9.35
C GLY A 108 -8.31 2.04 10.55
N CYS A 109 -8.02 0.89 11.17
CA CYS A 109 -8.71 0.42 12.37
C CYS A 109 -8.51 1.34 13.59
N GLY A 110 -7.43 2.13 13.63
CA GLY A 110 -7.18 3.16 14.65
C GLY A 110 -7.00 2.67 16.09
N ASN A 111 -7.06 1.37 16.34
CA ASN A 111 -6.83 0.77 17.64
C ASN A 111 -5.42 0.15 17.74
N TYR A 112 -4.99 -0.11 18.97
CA TYR A 112 -3.65 -0.63 19.27
C TYR A 112 -3.30 -1.88 18.45
N TRP A 113 -4.22 -2.86 18.39
CA TRP A 113 -4.00 -4.11 17.68
C TRP A 113 -3.89 -3.94 16.17
N GLY A 114 -4.71 -3.06 15.58
CA GLY A 114 -4.67 -2.74 14.15
C GLY A 114 -3.36 -2.10 13.74
N ILE A 115 -2.89 -1.12 14.52
CA ILE A 115 -1.61 -0.43 14.26
C ILE A 115 -0.44 -1.38 14.43
N MET A 116 -0.42 -2.21 15.49
CA MET A 116 0.65 -3.19 15.68
C MET A 116 0.67 -4.23 14.57
N GLY A 117 -0.49 -4.76 14.17
CA GLY A 117 -0.60 -5.69 13.05
C GLY A 117 -0.13 -5.08 11.72
N ALA A 118 -0.39 -3.78 11.50
CA ALA A 118 0.09 -3.05 10.34
C ALA A 118 1.63 -2.93 10.32
N LEU A 119 2.27 -2.72 11.48
CA LEU A 119 3.73 -2.58 11.58
C LEU A 119 4.49 -3.88 11.37
N PHE A 120 3.92 -5.02 11.78
CA PHE A 120 4.57 -6.33 11.66
C PHE A 120 4.54 -6.93 10.25
N ARG A 121 3.77 -6.36 9.32
CA ARG A 121 3.46 -6.97 8.03
C ARG A 121 4.36 -6.52 6.87
#